data_AF-A0A8J2LJ29-F1
#
_entry.id   AF-A0A8J2LJ29-F1
#
_cell.length_a   1.000
_cell.length_b   1.000
_cell.length_c   1.000
_cell.angle_alpha   90.00
_cell.angle_beta   90.00
_cell.angle_gamma   90.00
#
_symmetry.space_group_name_H-M   'P 1'
#
loop_
_entity.id
_entity.type
_entity.pdbx_description
1 polymer ?
#
loop_
_entity_poly.entity_id
_entity_poly.type
_entity_poly.pdbx_seq_one_letter_code
_entity_poly.pdbx_strand_id
1 'polypeptide(L)' 'IALHAVLLGIFVLVSWKLFNRKKLGKTIEGPFPLPVLGNALSFGSTPHVAMGKWANKYGKIYQMYIGHDRHIVLSDLD' A
#
# COMPACT_ATOMS: atom_id res chain seq x y z
N ILE A 1 10.82 -31.56 -9.37
CA ILE A 1 11.72 -30.59 -10.05
C ILE A 1 10.94 -29.43 -10.67
N ALA A 2 9.99 -29.67 -11.59
CA ALA A 2 9.20 -28.61 -12.22
C ALA A 2 8.43 -27.70 -11.24
N LEU A 3 7.75 -28.26 -10.23
CA LEU A 3 7.01 -27.46 -9.22
C LEU A 3 7.92 -26.48 -8.46
N HIS A 4 9.12 -26.92 -8.10
CA HIS A 4 10.07 -26.09 -7.35
C HIS A 4 10.62 -24.95 -8.22
N ALA A 5 10.88 -25.22 -9.51
CA ALA A 5 11.29 -24.19 -10.46
C ALA A 5 10.20 -23.11 -10.66
N VAL A 6 8.93 -23.52 -10.72
CA VAL A 6 7.79 -22.58 -10.81
C VAL A 6 7.69 -21.72 -9.55
N LEU A 7 7.77 -22.33 -8.36
CA LEU A 7 7.72 -21.60 -7.09
C LEU A 7 8.89 -20.61 -6.96
N LEU A 8 10.10 -21.02 -7.32
CA LEU A 8 11.27 -20.14 -7.35
C LEU A 8 11.08 -18.98 -8.33
N GLY A 9 10.56 -19.23 -9.53
CA GLY A 9 10.26 -18.19 -10.51
C GLY A 9 9.28 -17.14 -9.96
N ILE A 10 8.19 -17.59 -9.34
CA ILE A 10 7.20 -16.70 -8.69
C ILE A 10 7.86 -15.92 -7.55
N PHE A 11 8.64 -16.59 -6.69
CA PHE A 11 9.32 -15.95 -5.57
C PHE A 11 10.29 -14.86 -6.02
N VAL A 12 11.06 -15.11 -7.08
CA VAL A 12 11.98 -14.12 -7.68
C VAL A 12 11.19 -12.95 -8.27
N LEU A 13 10.11 -13.20 -9.01
CA LEU A 13 9.28 -12.13 -9.59
C LEU A 13 8.63 -11.25 -8.51
N VAL A 14 8.11 -11.86 -7.45
CA VAL A 14 7.51 -11.13 -6.31
C VAL A 14 8.58 -10.33 -5.57
N SER A 15 9.73 -10.95 -5.28
CA SER A 15 10.85 -10.29 -4.62
C SER A 15 11.39 -9.13 -5.44
N TRP A 16 11.50 -9.28 -6.76
CA TRP A 16 11.95 -8.23 -7.66
C TRP A 16 10.97 -7.06 -7.70
N LYS A 17 9.66 -7.32 -7.80
CA LYS A 17 8.64 -6.27 -7.69
C LYS A 17 8.66 -5.56 -6.34
N LEU A 18 8.95 -6.27 -5.25
CA LEU A 18 9.04 -5.67 -3.92
C LEU A 18 10.30 -4.80 -3.76
N PHE A 19 11.44 -5.26 -4.27
CA PHE A 19 12.70 -4.52 -4.22
C PHE A 19 12.69 -3.29 -5.14
N ASN A 20 12.04 -3.39 -6.29
CA ASN A 20 11.93 -2.27 -7.25
C ASN A 20 10.84 -1.25 -6.87
N ARG A 21 10.25 -1.32 -5.67
CA ARG A 21 9.41 -0.24 -5.16
C ARG A 21 10.25 1.01 -5.00
N LYS A 22 10.17 1.91 -5.98
CA LYS A 22 10.79 3.24 -5.90
C LYS A 22 10.28 3.90 -4.61
N LYS A 23 11.19 4.30 -3.72
CA LYS A 23 10.82 5.17 -2.59
C LYS A 23 10.39 6.51 -3.18
N LEU A 24 9.08 6.74 -3.29
CA LEU A 24 8.58 8.04 -3.74
C LEU A 24 8.89 9.07 -2.63
N GLY A 25 9.74 10.07 -2.93
CA GLY A 25 9.88 11.33 -2.20
C GLY A 25 9.90 11.29 -0.66
N LYS A 26 9.48 12.39 -0.02
CA LYS A 26 9.28 12.48 1.44
C LYS A 26 8.25 11.44 1.86
N THR A 27 8.59 10.65 2.89
CA THR A 27 7.66 9.72 3.53
C THR A 27 6.61 10.55 4.26
N ILE A 28 5.35 10.41 3.83
CA ILE A 28 4.19 10.92 4.54
C ILE A 28 3.72 9.77 5.45
N GLU A 29 3.22 10.08 6.63
CA GLU A 29 2.71 9.04 7.52
C GLU A 29 1.45 8.39 6.94
N GLY A 30 1.24 7.11 7.24
CA GLY A 30 0.10 6.37 6.70
C GLY A 30 0.10 4.89 7.09
N PRO A 31 -1.01 4.18 6.82
CA PRO A 31 -1.14 2.76 7.10
C PRO A 31 -0.11 1.92 6.32
N PHE A 32 0.42 0.87 6.97
CA PHE A 32 1.39 -0.03 6.36
C PHE A 32 0.79 -0.75 5.14
N PRO A 33 1.38 -0.61 3.93
CA PRO A 33 0.88 -1.25 2.73
C PRO A 33 1.38 -2.69 2.63
N LEU A 34 0.48 -3.61 2.29
CA LEU A 34 0.86 -4.99 2.01
C LEU A 34 1.62 -5.12 0.69
N PRO A 35 2.50 -6.13 0.58
CA PRO A 35 3.09 -6.49 -0.70
C PRO A 35 1.98 -6.79 -1.72
N VAL A 36 2.13 -6.24 -2.92
CA VAL A 36 1.20 -6.36 -4.07
C VAL A 36 -0.17 -5.68 -3.89
N LEU A 37 -0.85 -5.85 -2.76
CA LEU A 37 -2.22 -5.34 -2.53
C LEU A 37 -2.28 -3.88 -2.03
N GLY A 38 -1.22 -3.39 -1.41
CA GLY A 38 -1.24 -2.08 -0.75
C GLY A 38 -2.13 -2.10 0.50
N ASN A 39 -2.94 -1.06 0.71
CA ASN A 39 -3.88 -0.94 1.82
C ASN A 39 -5.29 -1.45 1.48
N ALA A 40 -5.45 -2.17 0.36
CA ALA A 40 -6.76 -2.64 -0.10
C ALA A 40 -7.53 -3.45 0.96
N LEU A 41 -6.83 -4.34 1.68
CA LEU A 41 -7.45 -5.14 2.76
C LEU A 41 -7.95 -4.29 3.94
N SER A 42 -7.39 -3.10 4.12
CA SER A 42 -7.74 -2.22 5.24
C SER A 42 -8.95 -1.33 4.96
N PHE A 43 -9.38 -1.19 3.70
CA PHE A 43 -10.59 -0.42 3.35
C PHE A 43 -11.88 -1.15 3.76
N GLY A 44 -11.89 -2.48 3.77
CA GLY A 44 -13.11 -3.26 3.97
C GLY A 44 -14.19 -2.95 2.92
N SER A 45 -15.46 -3.16 3.29
CA SER A 45 -16.62 -2.84 2.44
C SER A 45 -16.93 -1.34 2.34
N THR A 46 -16.46 -0.55 3.31
CA THR A 46 -16.74 0.89 3.41
C THR A 46 -15.44 1.71 3.48
N PRO A 47 -14.82 2.05 2.33
CA PRO A 47 -13.50 2.69 2.29
C PRO A 47 -13.47 4.06 2.98
N HIS A 48 -14.56 4.83 2.92
CA HIS A 48 -14.64 6.16 3.54
C HIS A 48 -14.50 6.11 5.07
N VAL A 49 -14.99 5.04 5.72
CA VAL A 49 -14.83 4.86 7.18
C VAL A 49 -13.36 4.59 7.52
N ALA A 50 -12.68 3.77 6.72
CA ALA A 50 -11.25 3.51 6.91
C ALA A 50 -10.41 4.78 6.70
N MET A 51 -10.74 5.58 5.67
CA MET A 51 -10.11 6.88 5.42
C MET A 51 -10.32 7.85 6.59
N GLY A 52 -11.54 7.97 7.13
CA GLY A 52 -11.80 8.80 8.31
C GLY A 52 -11.01 8.36 9.55
N LYS A 53 -10.89 7.05 9.79
CA LYS A 53 -10.03 6.51 10.86
C LYS A 53 -8.55 6.85 10.67
N TRP A 54 -8.08 6.86 9.42
CA TRP A 54 -6.71 7.24 9.10
C TRP A 54 -6.48 8.74 9.20
N ALA A 55 -7.43 9.57 8.77
CA ALA A 55 -7.37 11.02 8.98
C ALA A 55 -7.26 11.35 10.48
N ASN A 56 -8.01 10.65 11.33
CA ASN A 56 -7.91 10.81 12.78
C ASN A 56 -6.57 10.32 13.37
N LYS A 57 -5.93 9.30 12.77
CA LYS A 57 -4.71 8.67 13.29
C LYS A 57 -3.42 9.31 12.79
N TYR A 58 -3.38 9.70 11.52
CA TYR A 58 -2.20 10.20 10.82
C TYR A 58 -2.29 11.70 10.49
N GLY A 59 -3.48 12.30 10.70
CA GLY A 59 -3.72 13.72 10.48
C GLY A 59 -4.34 14.04 9.11
N LYS A 60 -4.44 15.34 8.82
CA LYS A 60 -5.09 15.91 7.62
C LYS A 60 -4.46 15.46 6.30
N ILE A 61 -3.17 15.10 6.30
CA ILE A 61 -2.45 14.64 5.12
C ILE A 61 -1.79 13.31 5.44
N TYR A 62 -2.21 12.25 4.75
CA TYR A 62 -1.63 10.92 4.91
C TYR A 62 -1.45 10.23 3.56
N GLN A 63 -0.57 9.23 3.51
CA GLN A 63 -0.40 8.39 2.33
C GLN A 63 -1.13 7.07 2.47
N MET A 64 -1.54 6.50 1.35
CA MET A 64 -2.03 5.12 1.27
C MET A 64 -1.60 4.50 -0.07
N TYR A 65 -1.75 3.19 -0.19
CA TYR A 65 -1.45 2.46 -1.40
C TYR A 65 -2.68 1.69 -1.88
N ILE A 66 -2.96 1.78 -3.17
CA ILE A 66 -3.95 0.92 -3.84
C ILE A 66 -3.14 0.02 -4.77
N GLY A 67 -3.04 -1.26 -4.41
CA GLY A 67 -2.14 -2.17 -5.12
C GLY A 67 -0.67 -1.75 -5.00
N HIS A 68 -0.07 -1.37 -6.11
CA HIS A 68 1.31 -0.88 -6.18
C HIS A 68 1.39 0.66 -6.21
N ASP A 69 0.27 1.35 -6.40
CA ASP A 69 0.25 2.78 -6.60
C ASP A 69 0.13 3.52 -5.27
N ARG A 70 0.99 4.52 -5.07
CA ARG A 70 0.96 5.39 -3.89
C ARG A 70 0.01 6.56 -4.15
N HIS A 71 -0.92 6.76 -3.24
CA HIS A 71 -1.85 7.88 -3.23
C HIS A 71 -1.63 8.74 -1.99
N ILE A 72 -1.77 10.06 -2.13
CA ILE A 72 -1.76 11.01 -1.03
C ILE A 72 -3.20 11.49 -0.86
N VAL A 73 -3.72 11.41 0.36
CA VAL A 73 -5.06 11.87 0.69
C VAL A 73 -4.95 13.16 1.49
N LEU A 74 -5.70 14.16 1.06
CA LEU A 74 -5.98 15.37 1.82
C LEU A 74 -7.39 15.26 2.40
N SER A 75 -7.49 15.30 3.72
CA SER A 75 -8.72 15.27 4.49
C SER A 75 -8.86 16.58 5.26
N ASP A 76 -8.84 17.69 4.53
CA ASP A 76 -9.02 19.03 5.06
C ASP A 76 -10.24 19.71 4.45
N LEU A 77 -10.81 20.63 5.20
CA LEU A 77 -12.05 21.35 4.88
C LEU A 77 -11.77 22.85 4.99
N ASP A 78 -10.67 23.30 4.35
CA ASP A 78 -10.26 24.70 4.23
C ASP A 78 -10.56 25.21 2.81
#